data_AF-A0A3A9JPY3-F1
#
_entry.id   AF-A0A3A9JPY3-F1
#
_cell.length_a   1.000
_cell.length_b   1.000
_cell.length_c   1.000
_cell.angle_alpha   90.00
_cell.angle_beta   90.00
_cell.angle_gamma   90.00
#
_symmetry.space_group_name_H-M   'P 1'
#
loop_
_entity.id
_entity.type
_entity.pdbx_description
1 polymer ?
#
loop_
_entity_poly.entity_id
_entity_poly.type
_entity_poly.pdbx_seq_one_letter_code
_entity_poly.pdbx_strand_id
1 'polypeptide(L)'
;MDVILVTLQEGLPVLVVQFALTLALLIVGVAVYMAITPFHEMRLVRAGNAAGGIVLAGSVVALAIPLAATLATSRFSLDILIWGLVALVLQLLTFVAATLLIRGLRGMIEAGNIAAAWLLVGVQLAVALLNAGAMAG
;
A
#
# COMPACT_ATOMS: atom_id res chain seq x y z
N MET A 1 32.58 1.49 23.38
CA MET A 1 32.32 1.85 21.97
C MET A 1 32.13 0.62 21.10
N ASP A 2 32.72 -0.53 21.45
CA ASP A 2 32.65 -1.77 20.64
C ASP A 2 31.25 -2.39 20.56
N VAL A 3 30.45 -2.32 21.64
CA VAL A 3 29.08 -2.86 21.66
C VAL A 3 28.16 -2.19 20.63
N ILE A 4 28.34 -0.88 20.39
CA ILE A 4 27.54 -0.13 19.41
C ILE A 4 27.93 -0.54 17.98
N LEU A 5 29.23 -0.75 17.72
CA LEU A 5 29.72 -1.16 16.41
C LEU A 5 29.29 -2.60 16.07
N VAL A 6 29.29 -3.51 17.04
CA VAL A 6 28.84 -4.90 16.87
C VAL A 6 27.33 -4.95 16.60
N THR A 7 26.52 -4.23 17.38
CA THR A 7 25.05 -4.17 17.14
C THR A 7 24.69 -3.54 15.80
N LEU A 8 25.44 -2.53 15.34
CA LEU A 8 25.28 -1.97 14.01
C LEU A 8 25.66 -2.97 12.91
N GLN A 9 26.77 -3.70 13.05
CA GLN A 9 27.21 -4.69 12.06
C GLN A 9 26.25 -5.88 11.94
N GLU A 10 25.63 -6.31 13.04
CA GLU A 10 24.66 -7.40 13.01
C GLU A 10 23.25 -6.93 12.61
N GLY A 11 22.85 -5.73 13.04
CA GLY A 11 21.50 -5.19 12.79
C GLY A 11 21.32 -4.58 11.40
N LEU A 12 22.35 -3.92 10.83
CA LEU A 12 22.25 -3.27 9.53
C LEU A 12 21.90 -4.23 8.38
N PRO A 13 22.56 -5.39 8.22
CA PRO A 13 22.22 -6.33 7.15
C PRO A 13 20.79 -6.82 7.23
N VAL A 14 20.30 -7.13 8.44
CA VAL A 14 18.93 -7.58 8.66
C VAL A 14 17.94 -6.48 8.29
N LEU A 15 18.17 -5.26 8.76
CA LEU A 15 17.35 -4.10 8.43
C LEU A 15 17.28 -3.88 6.92
N VAL A 16 18.43 -3.87 6.24
CA VAL A 16 18.50 -3.64 4.78
C VAL A 16 17.74 -4.72 4.02
N VAL A 17 17.92 -5.99 4.37
CA VAL A 17 17.24 -7.11 3.70
C VAL A 17 15.73 -7.04 3.92
N GLN A 18 15.28 -6.86 5.16
CA GLN A 18 13.85 -6.79 5.47
C GLN A 18 13.20 -5.56 4.83
N PHE A 19 13.85 -4.39 4.90
CA PHE A 19 13.35 -3.17 4.25
C PHE A 19 13.29 -3.31 2.73
N ALA A 20 14.33 -3.85 2.10
CA ALA A 20 14.36 -4.07 0.65
C ALA A 20 13.27 -5.06 0.21
N LEU A 21 13.03 -6.11 0.99
CA LEU A 21 11.96 -7.08 0.72
C LEU A 21 10.58 -6.44 0.80
N THR A 22 10.31 -5.68 1.86
CA THR A 22 9.03 -4.96 2.03
C THR A 22 8.84 -3.90 0.95
N LEU A 23 9.91 -3.22 0.53
CA LEU A 23 9.87 -2.27 -0.58
C LEU A 23 9.56 -2.97 -1.91
N ALA A 24 10.16 -4.13 -2.17
CA ALA A 24 9.85 -4.93 -3.35
C ALA A 24 8.38 -5.37 -3.37
N LEU A 25 7.84 -5.80 -2.22
CA LEU A 25 6.42 -6.12 -2.07
C LEU A 25 5.53 -4.91 -2.34
N LEU A 26 5.89 -3.73 -1.84
CA LEU A 26 5.14 -2.50 -2.11
C LEU A 26 5.14 -2.19 -3.61
N ILE A 27 6.28 -2.26 -4.28
CA ILE A 27 6.40 -2.03 -5.74
C ILE A 27 5.51 -3.01 -6.50
N VAL A 28 5.56 -4.30 -6.14
CA VAL A 28 4.71 -5.34 -6.75
C VAL A 28 3.23 -5.04 -6.49
N GLY A 29 2.86 -4.70 -5.26
CA GLY A 29 1.50 -4.35 -4.89
C GLY A 29 0.95 -3.16 -5.67
N VAL A 30 1.77 -2.12 -5.84
CA VAL A 30 1.44 -0.93 -6.63
C VAL A 30 1.34 -1.27 -8.12
N ALA A 31 2.21 -2.12 -8.66
CA ALA A 31 2.14 -2.57 -10.05
C ALA A 31 0.87 -3.39 -10.32
N VAL A 32 0.54 -4.32 -9.43
CA VAL A 32 -0.69 -5.12 -9.50
C VAL A 32 -1.92 -4.23 -9.37
N TYR A 33 -1.91 -3.28 -8.43
CA TYR A 33 -2.95 -2.26 -8.30
C TYR A 33 -3.16 -1.52 -9.63
N MET A 34 -2.11 -0.95 -10.22
CA MET A 34 -2.23 -0.22 -11.49
C MET A 34 -2.70 -1.10 -12.66
N ALA A 35 -2.41 -2.40 -12.62
CA ALA A 35 -2.85 -3.36 -13.65
C ALA A 35 -4.33 -3.73 -13.52
N ILE A 36 -4.85 -3.84 -12.29
CA ILE A 36 -6.26 -4.17 -12.02
C ILE A 36 -7.13 -2.91 -12.19
N THR A 37 -6.60 -1.75 -11.84
CA THR A 37 -7.38 -0.52 -11.77
C THR A 37 -7.61 0.10 -13.15
N PRO A 38 -8.88 0.32 -13.58
CA PRO A 38 -9.19 0.82 -14.92
C PRO A 38 -9.02 2.33 -15.08
N PHE A 39 -8.59 3.05 -14.03
CA PHE A 39 -8.56 4.51 -13.99
C PHE A 39 -7.45 5.14 -14.85
N HIS A 40 -6.47 4.35 -15.33
CA HIS A 40 -5.29 4.89 -16.03
C HIS A 40 -4.70 6.08 -15.24
N GLU A 41 -4.51 5.93 -13.92
CA GLU A 41 -4.21 7.08 -13.05
C GLU A 41 -2.97 7.85 -13.49
N MET A 42 -1.94 7.14 -13.97
CA MET A 42 -0.74 7.80 -14.47
C MET A 42 -1.03 8.74 -15.66
N ARG A 43 -2.01 8.40 -16.50
CA ARG A 43 -2.48 9.28 -17.58
C ARG A 43 -3.27 10.46 -17.02
N LEU A 44 -4.15 10.22 -16.05
CA LEU A 44 -4.92 11.28 -15.38
C LEU A 44 -4.01 12.28 -14.66
N VAL A 45 -3.00 11.80 -13.94
CA VAL A 45 -1.98 12.63 -13.27
C VAL A 45 -1.21 13.47 -14.28
N ARG A 46 -0.75 12.86 -15.38
CA ARG A 46 -0.08 13.59 -16.47
C ARG A 46 -0.98 14.61 -17.15
N ALA A 47 -2.29 14.38 -17.17
CA ALA A 47 -3.29 15.31 -17.68
C ALA A 47 -3.70 16.41 -16.66
N GLY A 48 -3.07 16.46 -15.48
CA GLY A 48 -3.37 17.47 -14.45
C GLY A 48 -4.64 17.18 -13.63
N ASN A 49 -5.19 15.97 -13.70
CA ASN A 49 -6.35 15.58 -12.90
C ASN A 49 -5.92 15.27 -11.46
N ALA A 50 -6.24 16.20 -10.55
CA ALA A 50 -5.94 16.08 -9.12
C ALA A 50 -6.61 14.88 -8.45
N ALA A 51 -7.84 14.51 -8.85
CA ALA A 51 -8.55 13.36 -8.29
C ALA A 51 -7.81 12.04 -8.58
N GLY A 52 -7.31 11.86 -9.80
CA GLY A 52 -6.48 10.71 -10.17
C GLY A 52 -5.17 10.65 -9.36
N GLY A 53 -4.54 11.80 -9.12
CA GLY A 53 -3.33 11.88 -8.29
C GLY A 53 -3.58 11.54 -6.82
N ILE A 54 -4.69 12.01 -6.25
CA ILE A 54 -5.08 11.71 -4.87
C ILE A 54 -5.34 10.21 -4.71
N VAL A 55 -6.08 9.60 -5.64
CA VAL A 55 -6.35 8.15 -5.60
C VAL A 55 -5.06 7.34 -5.69
N LEU A 56 -4.17 7.66 -6.62
CA LEU A 56 -2.90 6.95 -6.77
C LEU A 56 -2.03 7.08 -5.52
N ALA A 57 -1.82 8.30 -5.03
CA ALA A 57 -1.02 8.56 -3.84
C ALA A 57 -1.61 7.88 -2.60
N GLY A 58 -2.92 8.01 -2.40
CA GLY A 58 -3.63 7.38 -1.29
C GLY A 58 -3.55 5.85 -1.33
N SER A 59 -3.62 5.25 -2.51
CA SER A 59 -3.54 3.79 -2.66
C SER A 59 -2.12 3.26 -2.38
N VAL A 60 -1.08 3.99 -2.80
CA VAL A 60 0.32 3.66 -2.44
C VAL A 60 0.50 3.67 -0.93
N VAL A 61 0.00 4.72 -0.25
CA VAL A 61 0.07 4.82 1.21
C VAL A 61 -0.73 3.71 1.88
N ALA A 62 -1.94 3.42 1.39
CA ALA A 62 -2.79 2.37 1.93
C ALA A 62 -2.15 0.97 1.80
N LEU A 63 -1.43 0.68 0.72
CA LEU A 63 -0.67 -0.58 0.56
C LEU A 63 0.54 -0.64 1.49
N ALA A 64 1.19 0.48 1.76
CA ALA A 64 2.37 0.54 2.63
C ALA A 64 2.04 0.31 4.11
N ILE A 65 0.86 0.70 4.59
CA ILE A 65 0.46 0.59 6.00
C ILE A 65 0.54 -0.85 6.56
N PRO A 66 -0.15 -1.86 5.99
CA PRO A 66 -0.08 -3.21 6.51
C PRO A 66 1.29 -3.85 6.26
N LEU A 67 1.98 -3.50 5.17
CA LEU A 67 3.37 -3.92 4.94
C LEU A 67 4.31 -3.40 6.03
N ALA A 68 4.15 -2.15 6.47
CA ALA A 68 4.91 -1.59 7.58
C ALA A 68 4.63 -2.33 8.90
N ALA A 69 3.38 -2.72 9.15
CA ALA A 69 3.03 -3.54 10.31
C ALA A 69 3.72 -4.91 10.27
N THR A 70 3.70 -5.59 9.11
CA THR A 70 4.41 -6.88 8.96
C THR A 70 5.92 -6.75 9.15
N LEU A 71 6.53 -5.67 8.64
CA LEU A 71 7.94 -5.39 8.83
C LEU A 71 8.27 -5.14 10.31
N ALA A 72 7.38 -4.49 11.06
CA ALA A 72 7.58 -4.20 12.47
C ALA A 72 7.44 -5.43 13.38
N THR A 73 6.59 -6.40 13.02
CA THR A 73 6.32 -7.58 13.86
C THR A 73 7.11 -8.83 13.47
N SER A 74 7.62 -8.90 12.24
CA SER A 74 8.31 -10.10 11.74
C SER A 74 9.78 -10.15 12.15
N ARG A 75 10.20 -11.28 12.73
CA ARG A 75 11.63 -11.53 13.02
C ARG A 75 12.37 -12.19 11.85
N PHE A 76 11.64 -12.93 11.00
CA PHE A 76 12.19 -13.61 9.84
C PHE A 76 11.72 -12.96 8.53
N SER A 77 12.62 -12.84 7.56
CA SER A 77 12.29 -12.29 6.24
C SER A 77 11.21 -13.09 5.50
N LEU A 78 11.11 -14.39 5.78
CA LEU A 78 10.11 -15.27 5.17
C LEU A 78 8.69 -14.94 5.69
N ASP A 79 8.57 -14.56 6.96
CA ASP A 79 7.30 -14.15 7.56
C ASP A 79 6.78 -12.86 6.90
N ILE A 80 7.68 -11.89 6.65
CA ILE A 80 7.37 -10.66 5.91
C ILE A 80 6.83 -10.99 4.53
N LEU A 81 7.43 -11.97 3.83
CA LEU A 81 6.99 -12.34 2.49
C LEU A 81 5.57 -12.91 2.49
N ILE A 82 5.28 -13.85 3.39
CA ILE A 82 3.98 -14.52 3.46
C ILE A 82 2.90 -13.54 3.91
N TRP A 83 3.10 -12.87 5.05
CA TRP A 83 2.11 -11.94 5.60
C TRP A 83 1.97 -10.68 4.76
N GLY A 84 3.07 -10.18 4.20
CA GLY A 84 3.03 -9.06 3.27
C GLY A 84 2.25 -9.39 2.01
N LEU A 85 2.33 -10.61 1.48
CA LEU A 85 1.49 -11.03 0.36
C LEU A 85 0.00 -11.09 0.75
N VAL A 86 -0.31 -11.66 1.92
CA VAL A 86 -1.69 -11.68 2.45
C VAL A 86 -2.23 -10.25 2.62
N ALA A 87 -1.39 -9.33 3.10
CA ALA A 87 -1.75 -7.92 3.29
C ALA A 87 -2.15 -7.28 1.97
N LEU A 88 -1.32 -7.48 0.94
CA LEU A 88 -1.57 -6.96 -0.40
C LEU A 88 -2.85 -7.53 -0.99
N VAL A 89 -3.09 -8.83 -0.85
CA VAL A 89 -4.33 -9.47 -1.35
C VAL A 89 -5.56 -8.87 -0.66
N LEU A 90 -5.56 -8.78 0.67
CA LEU A 90 -6.68 -8.18 1.41
C LEU A 90 -6.90 -6.71 1.03
N GLN A 91 -5.81 -5.95 0.85
CA GLN A 91 -5.90 -4.54 0.48
C GLN A 91 -6.48 -4.37 -0.94
N LEU A 92 -6.04 -5.17 -1.90
CA LEU A 92 -6.54 -5.14 -3.28
C LEU A 92 -8.00 -5.59 -3.37
N LEU A 93 -8.38 -6.65 -2.65
CA LEU A 93 -9.77 -7.10 -2.58
C LEU A 93 -10.68 -6.02 -2.00
N THR A 94 -10.22 -5.33 -0.96
CA THR A 94 -10.94 -4.19 -0.37
C THR A 94 -11.14 -3.08 -1.39
N PHE A 95 -10.10 -2.74 -2.15
CA PHE A 95 -10.19 -1.72 -3.18
C PHE A 95 -11.22 -2.09 -4.26
N VAL A 96 -11.20 -3.33 -4.73
CA VAL A 96 -12.20 -3.84 -5.69
C VAL A 96 -13.61 -3.79 -5.08
N ALA A 97 -13.78 -4.19 -3.83
CA ALA A 97 -15.07 -4.10 -3.14
C ALA A 97 -15.57 -2.64 -3.02
N ALA A 98 -14.70 -1.71 -2.63
CA ALA A 98 -15.04 -0.29 -2.51
C ALA A 98 -15.42 0.33 -3.86
N THR A 99 -14.69 0.00 -4.92
CA THR A 99 -14.99 0.48 -6.29
C THR A 99 -16.27 -0.12 -6.86
N LEU A 100 -16.63 -1.36 -6.49
CA LEU A 100 -17.91 -1.98 -6.86
C LEU A 100 -19.09 -1.40 -6.10
N LEU A 101 -18.91 -1.09 -4.81
CA LEU A 101 -19.96 -0.49 -3.97
C LEU A 101 -20.29 0.95 -4.41
N ILE A 102 -19.28 1.73 -4.78
CA ILE A 102 -19.47 3.12 -5.24
C ILE A 102 -19.69 3.13 -6.75
N ARG A 103 -20.94 2.99 -7.17
CA ARG A 103 -21.34 3.07 -8.59
C ARG A 103 -20.90 4.39 -9.22
N GLY A 104 -20.28 4.31 -10.41
CA GLY A 104 -19.86 5.49 -11.17
C GLY A 104 -18.56 6.15 -10.69
N LEU A 105 -17.86 5.57 -9.72
CA LEU A 105 -16.60 6.12 -9.20
C LEU A 105 -15.59 6.40 -10.31
N ARG A 106 -15.49 5.52 -11.30
CA ARG A 106 -14.64 5.71 -12.49
C ARG A 106 -14.88 7.04 -13.20
N GLY A 107 -16.14 7.30 -13.56
CA GLY A 107 -16.49 8.54 -14.26
C GLY A 107 -16.24 9.77 -13.39
N MET A 108 -16.47 9.66 -12.08
CA MET A 108 -16.19 10.76 -11.14
C MET A 108 -14.70 11.08 -11.05
N ILE A 109 -13.84 10.06 -10.96
CA ILE A 109 -12.38 10.26 -10.94
C ILE A 109 -11.88 10.81 -12.27
N GLU A 110 -12.35 10.27 -13.40
CA GLU A 110 -11.99 10.77 -14.74
C GLU A 110 -12.44 12.23 -14.95
N ALA A 111 -13.59 12.62 -14.39
CA ALA A 111 -14.09 14.00 -14.39
C ALA A 111 -13.37 14.94 -13.39
N GLY A 112 -12.42 14.45 -12.60
CA GLY A 112 -11.65 15.27 -11.66
C GLY A 112 -12.37 15.55 -10.35
N ASN A 113 -13.35 14.73 -9.96
CA ASN A 113 -14.06 14.90 -8.70
C ASN A 113 -13.17 14.53 -7.50
N ILE A 114 -12.59 15.55 -6.88
CA ILE A 114 -11.70 15.43 -5.73
C ILE A 114 -12.42 14.84 -4.50
N ALA A 115 -13.71 15.12 -4.31
CA ALA A 115 -14.47 14.60 -3.18
C ALA A 115 -14.64 13.07 -3.29
N ALA A 116 -14.94 12.56 -4.49
CA ALA A 116 -14.99 11.12 -4.75
C ALA A 116 -13.62 10.45 -4.55
N ALA A 117 -12.53 11.12 -4.94
CA ALA A 117 -11.17 10.65 -4.69
C ALA A 117 -10.87 10.50 -3.19
N TRP A 118 -11.15 11.53 -2.39
CA TRP A 118 -10.94 11.48 -0.94
C TRP A 118 -11.82 10.44 -0.25
N LEU A 119 -13.06 10.26 -0.68
CA LEU A 119 -13.92 9.19 -0.15
C LEU A 119 -13.29 7.81 -0.39
N LEU A 120 -12.86 7.53 -1.62
CA LEU A 120 -12.20 6.26 -1.96
C LEU A 120 -10.92 6.06 -1.15
N VAL A 121 -10.06 7.08 -1.07
CA VAL A 121 -8.81 7.03 -0.31
C VAL A 121 -9.09 6.82 1.17
N GLY A 122 -10.08 7.51 1.74
CA GLY A 122 -10.47 7.37 3.14
C GLY A 122 -10.88 5.94 3.49
N VAL A 123 -11.70 5.30 2.64
CA VAL A 123 -12.09 3.89 2.82
C VAL A 123 -10.86 2.97 2.74
N GLN A 124 -9.98 3.19 1.77
CA GLN A 124 -8.77 2.38 1.63
C GLN A 124 -7.83 2.50 2.83
N LEU A 125 -7.64 3.71 3.34
CA LEU A 125 -6.80 3.96 4.52
C LEU A 125 -7.42 3.36 5.78
N ALA A 126 -8.73 3.48 5.97
CA ALA A 126 -9.42 2.87 7.10
C ALA A 126 -9.22 1.35 7.13
N VAL A 127 -9.40 0.68 5.99
CA VAL A 127 -9.19 -0.78 5.92
C VAL A 127 -7.72 -1.15 6.00
N ALA A 128 -6.82 -0.37 5.43
CA ALA A 128 -5.39 -0.58 5.58
C ALA A 128 -4.95 -0.57 7.05
N LEU A 129 -5.49 0.37 7.85
CA LEU A 129 -5.23 0.45 9.29
C LEU A 129 -5.79 -0.77 10.02
N LEU A 130 -6.99 -1.24 9.68
CA LEU A 130 -7.56 -2.46 10.26
C LEU A 130 -6.72 -3.70 9.91
N ASN A 131 -6.27 -3.79 8.65
CA ASN A 131 -5.42 -4.86 8.15
C ASN A 131 -4.06 -4.84 8.87
N ALA A 132 -3.44 -3.67 9.04
CA ALA A 132 -2.23 -3.50 9.82
C ALA A 132 -2.41 -3.94 11.29
N GLY A 133 -3.52 -3.55 11.93
CA GLY A 133 -3.84 -3.97 13.28
C GLY A 133 -3.98 -5.49 13.40
N ALA A 134 -4.59 -6.14 12.41
CA ALA A 134 -4.74 -7.60 12.37
C ALA A 134 -3.39 -8.33 12.19
N MET A 135 -2.39 -7.70 11.58
CA MET A 135 -1.05 -8.27 11.41
C MET A 135 -0.08 -7.94 12.56
N ALA A 136 -0.48 -7.02 13.43
CA ALA A 136 0.32 -6.61 14.58
C ALA A 136 0.07 -7.47 15.83
N GLY A 137 -1.00 -8.26 15.86
CA GLY A 137 -1.37 -9.16 16.96
C GLY A 137 -1.09 -10.62 16.62
#